data_AF-X1FFR6-F1
#
_entry.id   AF-X1FFR6-F1
#
_cell.length_a   1.000
_cell.length_b   1.000
_cell.length_c   1.000
_cell.angle_alpha   90.00
_cell.angle_beta   90.00
_cell.angle_gamma   90.00
#
_symmetry.space_group_name_H-M   'P 1'
#
loop_
_entity.id
_entity.type
_entity.pdbx_description
1 polymer ?
#
loop_
_entity_poly.entity_id
_entity_poly.type
_entity_poly.pdbx_seq_one_letter_code
_entity_poly.pdbx_strand_id
1 'polypeptide(L)'
;MFKHPLGILACDEIERLGLKLAVLNETTIQEMKSISPNWTSLKNPVDLGPSLFTTFSKSLKAILNDDQVDALLHIFAVPQKPLETFSIPITPHLREMKNLSTKLNKPIITCVFGSRWVLEYFLKHSYKYKIPIMTQISHALKAFKFMYDFSKSTKNLNKNVEI
;
A
#
# COMPACT_ATOMS: atom_id res chain seq x y z
N MET A 1 9.95 17.86 -6.63
CA MET A 1 9.73 16.43 -6.93
C MET A 1 10.49 15.60 -5.90
N PHE A 2 9.94 15.45 -4.69
CA PHE A 2 10.46 14.47 -3.73
C PHE A 2 9.96 13.10 -4.19
N LYS A 3 10.82 12.34 -4.85
CA LYS A 3 10.58 10.90 -5.09
C LYS A 3 11.37 10.17 -4.02
N HIS A 4 10.70 9.63 -3.02
CA HIS A 4 11.34 8.76 -2.05
C HIS A 4 12.02 7.58 -2.80
N PRO A 5 13.30 7.24 -2.54
CA PRO A 5 14.03 6.24 -3.33
C PRO A 5 13.35 4.87 -3.35
N LEU A 6 12.64 4.51 -2.27
CA LEU A 6 11.84 3.29 -2.20
C LEU A 6 10.66 3.30 -3.18
N GLY A 7 10.07 4.47 -3.47
CA GLY A 7 9.02 4.60 -4.47
C GLY A 7 9.54 4.36 -5.88
N ILE A 8 10.74 4.86 -6.20
CA ILE A 8 11.41 4.60 -7.49
C ILE A 8 11.70 3.10 -7.63
N LEU A 9 12.31 2.49 -6.60
CA LEU A 9 12.58 1.04 -6.59
C LEU A 9 11.31 0.20 -6.79
N ALA A 10 10.19 0.63 -6.21
CA ALA A 10 8.91 -0.04 -6.44
C ALA A 10 8.41 0.11 -7.89
N CYS A 11 8.59 1.27 -8.51
CA CYS A 11 8.23 1.49 -9.92
C CYS A 11 9.03 0.58 -10.85
N ASP A 12 10.36 0.56 -10.68
CA ASP A 12 11.26 -0.24 -11.50
C ASP A 12 10.94 -1.74 -11.38
N GLU A 13 10.63 -2.19 -10.16
CA GLU A 13 10.25 -3.58 -9.89
C GLU A 13 8.87 -3.93 -10.48
N ILE A 14 7.89 -3.01 -10.40
CA ILE A 14 6.58 -3.17 -11.04
C ILE A 14 6.75 -3.37 -12.54
N GLU A 15 7.53 -2.50 -13.19
CA GLU A 15 7.81 -2.59 -14.62
C GLU A 15 8.52 -3.90 -14.98
N ARG A 16 9.55 -4.28 -14.22
CA ARG A 16 10.29 -5.53 -14.43
C ARG A 16 9.41 -6.78 -14.34
N LEU A 17 8.41 -6.77 -13.46
CA LEU A 17 7.48 -7.89 -13.29
C LEU A 17 6.31 -7.87 -14.29
N GLY A 18 6.26 -6.88 -15.21
CA GLY A 18 5.15 -6.69 -16.14
C GLY A 18 3.84 -6.27 -15.47
N LEU A 19 3.91 -5.79 -14.23
CA LEU A 19 2.80 -5.16 -13.53
C LEU A 19 2.66 -3.71 -14.01
N LYS A 20 1.55 -3.05 -13.65
CA LYS A 20 1.30 -1.66 -14.03
C LYS A 20 0.94 -0.84 -12.79
N LEU A 21 1.48 0.37 -12.71
CA LEU A 21 0.99 1.37 -11.76
C LEU A 21 -0.40 1.82 -12.19
N ALA A 22 -1.34 1.80 -11.25
CA ALA A 22 -2.68 2.33 -11.46
C ALA A 22 -2.63 3.82 -11.86
N VAL A 23 -3.39 4.18 -12.89
CA VAL A 23 -3.65 5.57 -13.26
C VAL A 23 -4.93 5.98 -12.54
N LEU A 24 -4.78 6.78 -11.49
CA LEU A 24 -5.90 7.21 -10.65
C LEU A 24 -6.87 8.09 -11.43
N ASN A 25 -8.15 7.98 -11.10
CA ASN A 25 -9.19 8.84 -11.64
C ASN A 25 -9.00 10.29 -11.19
N GLU A 26 -9.50 11.22 -12.02
CA GLU A 26 -9.44 12.64 -11.69
C GLU A 26 -10.12 12.97 -10.36
N THR A 27 -11.24 12.31 -10.06
CA THR A 27 -11.97 12.47 -8.79
C THR A 27 -11.10 12.11 -7.59
N THR A 28 -10.42 10.97 -7.63
CA THR A 28 -9.46 10.54 -6.60
C THR A 28 -8.30 11.52 -6.48
N ILE A 29 -7.76 11.99 -7.61
CA ILE A 29 -6.68 12.99 -7.60
C ILE A 29 -7.14 14.29 -6.93
N GLN A 30 -8.36 14.78 -7.21
CA GLN A 30 -8.90 15.98 -6.59
C GLN A 30 -9.16 15.80 -5.09
N GLU A 31 -9.71 14.64 -4.70
CA GLU A 31 -9.87 14.30 -3.28
C GLU A 31 -8.51 14.30 -2.56
N MET A 32 -7.50 13.68 -3.16
CA MET A 32 -6.14 13.65 -2.62
C MET A 32 -5.50 15.04 -2.52
N LYS A 33 -5.78 15.97 -3.45
CA LYS A 33 -5.34 17.38 -3.35
C LYS A 33 -5.94 18.09 -2.14
N SER A 34 -7.17 17.76 -1.77
CA SER A 34 -7.83 18.36 -0.59
C SER A 34 -7.26 17.84 0.73
N ILE A 35 -6.64 16.66 0.70
CA ILE A 35 -6.07 15.97 1.87
C ILE A 35 -4.59 16.30 2.06
N SER A 36 -3.85 16.37 0.95
CA SER A 36 -2.39 16.51 0.95
C SER A 36 -1.97 17.95 0.68
N PRO A 37 -0.95 18.48 1.37
CA PRO A 37 -0.46 19.82 1.09
C PRO A 37 0.07 19.95 -0.35
N ASN A 38 0.04 21.17 -0.89
CA ASN A 38 0.28 21.51 -2.31
C ASN A 38 1.61 21.03 -2.91
N TRP A 39 2.57 20.55 -2.10
CA TRP A 39 3.89 20.07 -2.53
C TRP A 39 3.94 18.57 -2.87
N THR A 40 2.81 17.86 -2.77
CA THR A 40 2.76 16.40 -2.92
C THR A 40 2.58 15.98 -4.38
N SER A 41 3.43 15.07 -4.89
CA SER A 41 3.18 14.43 -6.19
C SER A 41 2.02 13.46 -6.06
N LEU A 42 0.89 13.75 -6.70
CA LEU A 42 -0.30 12.89 -6.71
C LEU A 42 -0.32 11.91 -7.89
N LYS A 43 0.77 11.85 -8.68
CA LYS A 43 0.99 10.76 -9.63
C LYS A 43 1.55 9.56 -8.88
N ASN A 44 1.01 8.37 -9.17
CA ASN A 44 1.45 7.10 -8.58
C ASN A 44 2.96 6.88 -8.86
N PRO A 45 3.81 6.56 -7.85
CA PRO A 45 3.52 6.34 -6.43
C PRO A 45 3.15 7.62 -5.68
N VAL A 46 2.07 7.54 -4.90
CA VAL A 46 1.65 8.61 -4.00
C VAL A 46 2.58 8.64 -2.78
N ASP A 47 3.36 9.71 -2.65
CA ASP A 47 4.21 9.95 -1.49
C ASP A 47 3.45 10.84 -0.49
N LEU A 48 3.04 10.28 0.65
CA LEU A 48 2.28 11.04 1.66
C LEU A 48 3.19 11.85 2.62
N GLY A 49 4.51 11.76 2.47
CA GLY A 49 5.46 12.36 3.41
C GLY A 49 5.20 11.94 4.87
N PRO A 50 5.66 12.72 5.86
CA PRO A 50 5.22 12.55 7.25
C PRO A 50 3.74 12.94 7.37
N SER A 51 2.85 11.97 7.20
CA SER A 51 1.40 12.17 7.29
C SER A 51 0.88 11.93 8.70
N LEU A 52 -0.01 12.80 9.19
CA LEU A 52 -0.83 12.51 10.37
C LEU A 52 -1.78 11.34 10.09
N PHE A 53 -2.25 10.67 11.14
CA PHE A 53 -3.22 9.55 11.01
C PHE A 53 -4.45 9.92 10.18
N THR A 54 -4.96 11.15 10.36
CA THR A 54 -6.12 11.67 9.62
C THR A 54 -5.85 11.78 8.13
N THR A 55 -4.66 12.25 7.74
CA THR A 55 -4.20 12.32 6.35
C THR A 55 -4.08 10.90 5.78
N PHE A 56 -3.41 9.99 6.48
CA PHE A 56 -3.26 8.60 6.04
C PHE A 56 -4.61 7.90 5.80
N SER A 57 -5.54 7.99 6.75
CA SER A 57 -6.83 7.29 6.65
C SER A 57 -7.67 7.82 5.49
N LYS A 58 -7.70 9.14 5.28
CA LYS A 58 -8.41 9.74 4.14
C LYS A 58 -7.76 9.34 2.81
N SER A 59 -6.43 9.39 2.73
CA SER A 59 -5.71 9.00 1.51
C SER A 59 -5.89 7.53 1.16
N LEU A 60 -5.83 6.65 2.16
CA LEU A 60 -6.06 5.23 2.01
C LEU A 60 -7.47 4.94 1.47
N LYS A 61 -8.48 5.64 1.97
CA LYS A 61 -9.87 5.53 1.50
C LYS A 61 -10.00 6.00 0.07
N ALA A 62 -9.49 7.18 -0.28
CA ALA A 62 -9.57 7.70 -1.65
C ALA A 62 -8.93 6.73 -2.64
N ILE A 63 -7.70 6.28 -2.37
CA ILE A 63 -6.95 5.38 -3.27
C ILE A 63 -7.62 4.01 -3.40
N LEU A 64 -8.06 3.38 -2.30
CA LEU A 64 -8.66 2.04 -2.39
C LEU A 64 -10.06 2.04 -2.99
N ASN A 65 -10.82 3.14 -2.90
CA ASN A 65 -12.13 3.22 -3.55
C ASN A 65 -12.03 3.51 -5.06
N ASP A 66 -10.88 3.96 -5.55
CA ASP A 66 -10.63 4.14 -6.98
C ASP A 66 -10.71 2.79 -7.72
N ASP A 67 -11.56 2.68 -8.73
CA ASP A 67 -11.78 1.45 -9.49
C ASP A 67 -10.59 1.06 -10.37
N GLN A 68 -9.66 1.98 -10.64
CA GLN A 68 -8.41 1.72 -11.36
C GLN A 68 -7.34 1.05 -10.47
N VAL A 69 -7.59 0.92 -9.16
CA VAL A 69 -6.66 0.34 -8.19
C VAL A 69 -7.10 -1.07 -7.81
N ASP A 70 -6.35 -2.08 -8.25
CA ASP A 70 -6.60 -3.49 -7.89
C ASP A 70 -5.98 -3.90 -6.55
N ALA A 71 -4.85 -3.29 -6.18
CA ALA A 71 -4.05 -3.67 -5.03
C ALA A 71 -3.22 -2.48 -4.52
N LEU A 72 -2.80 -2.53 -3.25
CA LEU A 72 -2.00 -1.47 -2.63
C LEU A 72 -0.72 -2.00 -1.98
N LEU A 73 0.42 -1.47 -2.44
CA LEU A 73 1.70 -1.58 -1.74
C LEU A 73 1.87 -0.39 -0.80
N HIS A 74 1.84 -0.63 0.51
CA HIS A 74 2.12 0.39 1.51
C HIS A 74 3.59 0.32 1.92
N ILE A 75 4.36 1.39 1.67
CA ILE A 75 5.76 1.48 2.08
C ILE A 75 5.86 2.35 3.32
N PHE A 76 6.31 1.76 4.43
CA PHE A 76 6.51 2.44 5.69
C PHE A 76 8.00 2.61 5.96
N ALA A 77 8.48 3.85 6.04
CA ALA A 77 9.91 4.16 6.20
C ALA A 77 10.19 5.18 7.32
N VAL A 78 9.32 5.26 8.33
CA VAL A 78 9.51 6.19 9.46
C VAL A 78 10.59 5.64 10.40
N PRO A 79 11.64 6.43 10.75
CA PRO A 79 12.68 5.98 11.68
C PRO A 79 12.14 5.73 13.10
N GLN A 80 12.88 4.96 13.89
CA GLN A 80 12.54 4.61 15.28
C GLN A 80 12.38 5.84 16.18
N LYS A 81 13.34 6.77 16.16
CA LYS A 81 13.34 7.91 17.08
C LYS A 81 12.06 8.77 17.00
N PRO A 82 11.57 9.17 15.81
CA PRO A 82 10.26 9.80 15.69
C PRO A 82 9.10 8.95 16.22
N LEU A 83 9.07 7.64 15.93
CA LEU A 83 8.01 6.75 16.40
C LEU A 83 7.92 6.70 17.94
N GLU A 84 9.07 6.60 18.61
CA GLU A 84 9.16 6.63 20.07
C GLU A 84 8.81 8.02 20.63
N THR A 85 9.42 9.07 20.08
CA THR A 85 9.26 10.45 20.56
C THR A 85 7.80 10.92 20.51
N PHE A 86 7.11 10.62 19.40
CA PHE A 86 5.73 11.05 19.19
C PHE A 86 4.70 9.98 19.56
N SER A 87 5.15 8.82 20.06
CA SER A 87 4.28 7.69 20.44
C SER A 87 3.24 7.35 19.37
N ILE A 88 3.64 7.33 18.10
CA ILE A 88 2.73 7.23 16.95
C ILE A 88 2.06 5.84 16.95
N PRO A 89 0.73 5.73 17.20
CA PRO A 89 0.09 4.44 17.27
C PRO A 89 -0.15 3.90 15.87
N ILE A 90 0.49 2.78 15.50
CA ILE A 90 0.27 2.13 14.18
C ILE A 90 -0.98 1.24 14.14
N THR A 91 -1.50 0.84 15.31
CA THR A 91 -2.64 -0.07 15.42
C THR A 91 -3.90 0.45 14.71
N PRO A 92 -4.29 1.73 14.83
CA PRO A 92 -5.40 2.30 14.06
C PRO A 92 -5.18 2.24 12.54
N HIS A 93 -3.96 2.50 12.06
CA HIS A 93 -3.62 2.41 10.63
C HIS A 93 -3.82 0.99 10.12
N LEU A 94 -3.27 0.00 10.83
CA LEU A 94 -3.38 -1.42 10.48
C LEU A 94 -4.85 -1.90 10.50
N ARG A 95 -5.64 -1.45 11.49
CA ARG A 95 -7.07 -1.76 11.54
C ARG A 95 -7.80 -1.24 10.31
N GLU A 96 -7.55 0.02 9.93
CA GLU A 96 -8.20 0.65 8.79
C GLU A 96 -7.82 -0.05 7.47
N MET A 97 -6.54 -0.35 7.29
CA MET A 97 -6.05 -1.13 6.14
C MET A 97 -6.76 -2.48 6.04
N LYS A 98 -6.89 -3.22 7.15
CA LYS A 98 -7.58 -4.51 7.14
C LYS A 98 -9.06 -4.37 6.82
N ASN A 99 -9.74 -3.37 7.40
CA ASN A 99 -11.15 -3.11 7.16
C ASN A 99 -11.41 -2.81 5.69
N LEU A 100 -10.65 -1.87 5.11
CA LEU A 100 -10.80 -1.48 3.70
C LEU A 100 -10.42 -2.62 2.75
N SER A 101 -9.31 -3.31 3.01
CA SER A 101 -8.88 -4.46 2.20
C SER A 101 -9.97 -5.54 2.12
N THR A 102 -10.61 -5.84 3.25
CA THR A 102 -11.67 -6.85 3.32
C THR A 102 -12.96 -6.36 2.66
N LYS A 103 -13.36 -5.11 2.94
CA LYS A 103 -14.59 -4.51 2.40
C LYS A 103 -14.56 -4.40 0.86
N LEU A 104 -13.42 -4.00 0.31
CA LEU A 104 -13.26 -3.73 -1.11
C LEU A 104 -12.66 -4.92 -1.88
N ASN A 105 -12.29 -5.99 -1.18
CA ASN A 105 -11.61 -7.16 -1.73
C ASN A 105 -10.33 -6.82 -2.51
N LYS A 106 -9.59 -5.80 -2.05
CA LYS A 106 -8.33 -5.34 -2.62
C LYS A 106 -7.17 -5.70 -1.68
N PRO A 107 -6.20 -6.53 -2.11
CA PRO A 107 -5.10 -6.94 -1.24
C PRO A 107 -4.17 -5.77 -0.93
N ILE A 108 -3.69 -5.74 0.32
CA ILE A 108 -2.72 -4.74 0.79
C ILE A 108 -1.51 -5.48 1.37
N ILE A 109 -0.31 -5.11 0.95
CA ILE A 109 0.95 -5.58 1.55
C ILE A 109 1.69 -4.37 2.10
N THR A 110 2.20 -4.47 3.33
CA THR A 110 3.03 -3.42 3.93
C THR A 110 4.49 -3.82 3.91
N CYS A 111 5.33 -2.99 3.27
CA CYS A 111 6.77 -3.09 3.36
C CYS A 111 7.29 -2.14 4.44
N VAL A 112 7.93 -2.68 5.48
CA VAL A 112 8.50 -1.91 6.58
C VAL A 112 10.02 -1.79 6.37
N PHE A 113 10.49 -0.54 6.29
CA PHE A 113 11.89 -0.17 6.22
C PHE A 113 12.29 0.61 7.46
N GLY A 114 13.38 0.22 8.11
CA GLY A 114 13.86 0.85 9.33
C GLY A 114 14.71 -0.08 10.18
N SER A 115 14.89 0.29 11.45
CA SER A 115 15.63 -0.55 12.40
C SER A 115 14.85 -1.83 12.73
N ARG A 116 15.56 -2.82 13.30
CA ARG A 116 14.94 -4.06 13.79
C ARG A 116 13.78 -3.79 14.75
N TRP A 117 13.92 -2.77 15.59
CA TRP A 117 12.88 -2.33 16.51
C TRP A 117 11.59 -1.91 15.78
N VAL A 118 11.69 -1.16 14.67
CA VAL A 118 10.51 -0.73 13.89
C VAL A 118 9.78 -1.95 13.31
N LEU A 119 10.52 -2.92 12.78
CA LEU A 119 9.94 -4.16 12.28
C LEU A 119 9.22 -4.93 13.39
N GLU A 120 9.85 -5.12 14.55
CA GLU A 120 9.24 -5.81 15.69
C GLU A 120 8.02 -5.08 16.23
N TYR A 121 8.06 -3.74 16.27
CA TYR A 121 6.92 -2.91 16.59
C TYR A 121 5.75 -3.16 15.62
N PHE A 122 6.00 -3.22 14.31
CA PHE A 122 4.99 -3.56 13.31
C PHE A 122 4.45 -4.99 13.46
N LEU A 123 5.32 -5.98 13.62
CA LEU A 123 4.92 -7.38 13.77
C LEU A 123 4.03 -7.59 15.01
N LYS A 124 4.42 -7.00 16.14
CA LYS A 124 3.64 -7.06 17.40
C LYS A 124 2.22 -6.53 17.24
N HIS A 125 2.04 -5.43 16.50
CA HIS A 125 0.73 -4.78 16.37
C HIS A 125 -0.09 -5.28 15.17
N SER A 126 0.54 -5.89 14.17
CA SER A 126 -0.13 -6.40 12.96
C SER A 126 -0.67 -7.82 13.11
N TYR A 127 -0.15 -8.61 14.06
CA TYR A 127 -0.52 -10.02 14.26
C TYR A 127 -2.05 -10.28 14.23
N LYS A 128 -2.83 -9.48 14.95
CA LYS A 128 -4.29 -9.62 15.03
C LYS A 128 -5.06 -9.23 13.76
N TYR A 129 -4.45 -8.44 12.88
CA TYR A 129 -5.08 -7.93 11.66
C TYR A 129 -4.79 -8.79 10.43
N LYS A 130 -3.86 -9.75 10.53
CA LYS A 130 -3.43 -10.62 9.42
C LYS A 130 -3.04 -9.83 8.15
N ILE A 131 -2.43 -8.66 8.33
CA ILE A 131 -1.87 -7.88 7.23
C ILE A 131 -0.47 -8.43 6.93
N PRO A 132 -0.15 -8.77 5.67
CA PRO A 132 1.19 -9.17 5.28
C PRO A 132 2.20 -8.04 5.50
N ILE A 133 3.18 -8.30 6.37
CA ILE A 133 4.33 -7.43 6.59
C ILE A 133 5.54 -8.04 5.91
N MET A 134 6.22 -7.27 5.06
CA MET A 134 7.45 -7.67 4.37
C MET A 134 8.53 -6.61 4.57
N THR A 135 9.78 -6.98 4.30
CA THR A 135 10.95 -6.08 4.39
C THR A 135 11.59 -5.80 3.04
N GLN A 136 11.08 -6.39 1.97
CA GLN A 136 11.61 -6.25 0.61
C GLN A 136 10.47 -5.96 -0.37
N ILE A 137 10.61 -4.87 -1.12
CA ILE A 137 9.65 -4.45 -2.15
C ILE A 137 9.51 -5.52 -3.23
N SER A 138 10.62 -6.12 -3.67
CA SER A 138 10.62 -7.20 -4.66
C SER A 138 9.78 -8.41 -4.24
N HIS A 139 9.84 -8.81 -2.97
CA HIS A 139 9.03 -9.91 -2.45
C HIS A 139 7.54 -9.55 -2.41
N ALA A 140 7.20 -8.34 -1.99
CA ALA A 140 5.82 -7.87 -1.99
C ALA A 140 5.23 -7.82 -3.41
N LEU A 141 5.98 -7.31 -4.37
CA LEU A 141 5.52 -7.22 -5.76
C LEU A 141 5.45 -8.59 -6.45
N LYS A 142 6.38 -9.51 -6.15
CA LYS A 142 6.25 -10.92 -6.56
C LYS A 142 4.98 -11.54 -5.99
N ALA A 143 4.65 -11.30 -4.72
CA ALA A 143 3.41 -11.78 -4.13
C ALA A 143 2.17 -11.23 -4.85
N PHE A 144 2.16 -9.93 -5.21
CA PHE A 144 1.10 -9.37 -6.04
C PHE A 144 1.00 -10.05 -7.41
N LYS A 145 2.13 -10.28 -8.08
CA LYS A 145 2.16 -11.00 -9.36
C LYS A 145 1.59 -12.41 -9.23
N PHE A 146 1.96 -13.17 -8.20
CA PHE A 146 1.42 -14.49 -7.95
C PHE A 146 -0.10 -14.46 -7.70
N MET A 147 -0.60 -13.49 -6.90
CA MET A 147 -2.04 -13.32 -6.67
C MET A 147 -2.79 -13.03 -7.98
N TYR A 148 -2.23 -12.18 -8.85
CA TYR A 148 -2.78 -11.87 -10.16
C TYR A 148 -2.82 -13.10 -11.08
N ASP A 149 -1.71 -13.82 -11.20
CA ASP A 149 -1.60 -15.01 -12.05
C ASP A 149 -2.52 -16.14 -11.60
N PHE A 150 -2.63 -16.34 -10.29
CA PHE A 150 -3.57 -17.29 -9.70
C PHE A 150 -5.02 -16.92 -10.01
N SER A 151 -5.40 -15.65 -9.80
CA SER A 151 -6.75 -15.15 -10.12
C SER A 151 -7.11 -15.36 -11.60
N LYS A 152 -6.17 -15.10 -12.52
CA LYS A 152 -6.36 -15.33 -13.95
C LYS A 152 -6.52 -16.81 -14.29
N SER A 153 -5.70 -17.67 -13.68
CA SER A 153 -5.74 -19.12 -13.90
C SER A 153 -7.07 -19.72 -13.43
N THR A 154 -7.54 -19.34 -12.24
CA THR A 154 -8.83 -19.80 -11.70
C THR A 154 -10.01 -19.36 -12.56
N LYS A 155 -9.99 -18.13 -13.09
CA LYS A 155 -11.02 -17.66 -14.04
C LYS A 155 -11.05 -18.48 -15.33
N ASN A 156 -9.89 -18.86 -15.85
CA ASN A 156 -9.80 -19.69 -17.06
C ASN A 156 -10.28 -21.13 -16.80
N LEU A 157 -9.95 -21.70 -15.64
CA LEU A 157 -10.46 -23.00 -15.21
C LEU A 157 -11.98 -23.02 -15.14
N ASN A 158 -12.60 -22.02 -14.50
CA ASN A 158 -14.06 -21.96 -14.37
C ASN A 158 -14.78 -21.83 -15.73
N LYS A 159 -14.22 -21.07 -16.68
CA LYS A 159 -14.76 -20.97 -18.05
C LYS A 159 -14.71 -22.28 -18.83
N ASN A 160 -13.76 -23.16 -18.53
CA ASN A 160 -13.62 -24.45 -19.20
C ASN A 160 -14.49 -25.55 -18.58
N VAL A 161 -15.11 -25.30 -17.43
CA VAL A 161 -16.00 -26.24 -16.72
C VAL A 161 -17.48 -25.94 -16.99
N GLU A 162 -17.81 -24.73 -17.43
CA GLU A 162 -19.13 -24.40 -18.00
C GLU A 162 -19.22 -24.95 -19.44
N ILE A 163 -19.52 -26.24 -19.58
CA ILE A 163 -19.93 -26.91 -20.83
C ILE A 163 -21.31 -27.53 -20.60
#